data_AF-A0A2E3XKP2-F1
#
_entry.id   AF-A0A2E3XKP2-F1
#
_cell.length_a   1.000
_cell.length_b   1.000
_cell.length_c   1.000
_cell.angle_alpha   90.00
_cell.angle_beta   90.00
_cell.angle_gamma   90.00
#
_symmetry.space_group_name_H-M   'P 1'
#
loop_
_entity.id
_entity.type
_entity.pdbx_description
1 polymer ?
#
loop_
_entity_poly.entity_id
_entity_poly.type
_entity_poly.pdbx_seq_one_letter_code
_entity_poly.pdbx_strand_id
1 'polypeptide(L)'
;MLKSKKPELVGAMTSGNRGLKADFDDLLSTLRAYVKQETVGPIRGLGRYLGFGLAGTVCFAVAEVFLVLGVVRVLQSVTSTFEGSFSFVPYLAGTTACVFLIFITVFALKRDGKRHANG
;
A
#
# COMPACT_ATOMS: atom_id res chain seq x y z
N MET A 1 -62.15 -40.84 24.78
CA MET A 1 -60.95 -41.43 24.14
C MET A 1 -60.22 -40.33 23.35
N LEU A 2 -59.26 -39.63 23.96
CA LEU A 2 -58.49 -38.54 23.32
C LEU A 2 -57.16 -39.11 22.80
N LYS A 3 -57.06 -39.37 21.49
CA LYS A 3 -55.86 -39.96 20.88
C LYS A 3 -54.89 -38.86 20.46
N SER A 4 -53.69 -38.91 21.05
CA SER A 4 -52.53 -38.05 20.81
C SER A 4 -52.09 -38.04 19.34
N LYS A 5 -52.27 -36.90 18.64
CA LYS A 5 -51.80 -36.66 17.26
C LYS A 5 -50.76 -35.52 17.20
N LYS A 6 -50.02 -35.31 18.28
CA LYS A 6 -49.06 -34.20 18.44
C LYS A 6 -47.56 -34.51 18.18
N PRO A 7 -47.04 -35.76 18.19
CA PRO A 7 -45.59 -35.96 18.11
C PRO A 7 -45.01 -35.85 16.69
N GLU A 8 -45.77 -36.18 15.64
CA GLU A 8 -45.26 -36.20 14.25
C GLU A 8 -45.11 -34.80 13.62
N LEU A 9 -46.01 -33.86 13.96
CA LEU A 9 -45.92 -32.47 13.45
C LEU A 9 -44.70 -31.72 13.99
N VAL A 10 -44.27 -32.01 15.22
CA VAL A 10 -43.07 -31.41 15.83
C VAL A 10 -41.79 -31.95 15.19
N GLY A 11 -41.78 -33.23 14.78
CA GLY A 11 -40.67 -33.84 14.04
C GLY A 11 -40.49 -33.24 12.64
N ALA A 12 -41.58 -33.01 11.90
CA ALA A 12 -41.53 -32.43 10.56
C ALA A 12 -41.12 -30.94 10.55
N MET A 13 -41.62 -30.13 11.49
CA MET A 13 -41.22 -28.71 11.64
C MET A 13 -39.76 -28.55 12.05
N THR A 14 -39.23 -29.45 12.88
CA THR A 14 -37.82 -29.39 13.28
C THR A 14 -36.86 -29.88 12.19
N SER A 15 -37.29 -30.79 11.30
CA SER A 15 -36.51 -31.21 10.13
C SER A 15 -36.42 -30.12 9.06
N GLY A 16 -37.51 -29.41 8.77
CA GLY A 16 -37.49 -28.29 7.81
C GLY A 16 -36.56 -27.15 8.25
N ASN A 17 -36.56 -26.81 9.54
CA ASN A 17 -35.68 -25.79 10.11
C ASN A 17 -34.19 -26.22 10.13
N ARG A 18 -33.91 -27.53 10.20
CA ARG A 18 -32.54 -28.07 10.10
C ARG A 18 -32.04 -28.07 8.65
N GLY A 19 -32.89 -28.40 7.69
CA GLY A 19 -32.56 -28.32 6.26
C GLY A 19 -32.27 -26.90 5.79
N LEU A 20 -33.11 -25.94 6.18
CA LEU A 20 -32.89 -24.53 5.86
C LEU A 20 -31.58 -23.99 6.45
N LYS A 21 -31.26 -24.38 7.70
CA LYS A 21 -29.99 -24.00 8.34
C LYS A 21 -28.79 -24.62 7.65
N ALA A 22 -28.89 -25.90 7.25
CA ALA A 22 -27.84 -26.57 6.50
C ALA A 22 -27.59 -25.91 5.13
N ASP A 23 -28.66 -25.59 4.38
CA ASP A 23 -28.54 -24.87 3.10
C ASP A 23 -27.94 -23.47 3.28
N PHE A 24 -28.32 -22.75 4.33
CA PHE A 24 -27.74 -21.45 4.66
C PHE A 24 -26.25 -21.56 5.02
N ASP A 25 -25.87 -22.56 5.81
CA ASP A 25 -24.48 -22.82 6.19
C ASP A 25 -23.63 -23.19 4.96
N ASP A 26 -24.19 -23.97 4.02
CA ASP A 26 -23.53 -24.32 2.77
C ASP A 26 -23.34 -23.11 1.85
N LEU A 27 -24.34 -22.23 1.75
CA LEU A 27 -24.25 -20.98 0.99
C LEU A 27 -23.22 -20.02 1.62
N LEU A 28 -23.21 -19.92 2.94
CA LEU A 28 -22.21 -19.13 3.69
C LEU A 28 -20.80 -19.68 3.48
N SER A 29 -20.63 -21.00 3.47
CA SER A 29 -19.35 -21.65 3.26
C SER A 29 -18.78 -21.36 1.87
N THR A 30 -19.63 -21.42 0.83
CA THR A 30 -19.26 -21.16 -0.56
C THR A 30 -18.99 -19.68 -0.82
N LEU A 31 -19.81 -18.78 -0.28
CA LEU A 31 -19.56 -17.34 -0.34
C LEU A 31 -18.23 -16.98 0.33
N ARG A 32 -17.97 -17.54 1.52
CA ARG A 32 -16.72 -17.32 2.24
C ARG A 32 -15.52 -17.85 1.47
N ALA A 33 -15.65 -19.01 0.82
CA ALA A 33 -14.63 -19.55 -0.06
C ALA A 33 -14.36 -18.63 -1.25
N TYR A 34 -15.40 -18.12 -1.90
CA TYR A 34 -15.28 -17.20 -3.03
C TYR A 34 -14.62 -15.88 -2.64
N VAL A 35 -15.08 -15.24 -1.56
CA VAL A 35 -14.48 -13.99 -1.06
C VAL A 35 -13.00 -14.20 -0.76
N LYS A 36 -12.63 -15.33 -0.15
CA LYS A 36 -11.24 -15.67 0.12
C LYS A 36 -10.45 -15.91 -1.18
N GLN A 37 -11.05 -16.52 -2.19
CA GLN A 37 -10.39 -16.80 -3.47
C GLN A 37 -10.15 -15.50 -4.25
N GLU A 38 -11.15 -14.63 -4.28
CA GLU A 38 -11.11 -13.35 -4.98
C GLU A 38 -10.21 -12.31 -4.28
N THR A 39 -10.03 -12.40 -2.95
CA THR A 39 -9.19 -11.45 -2.19
C THR A 39 -7.74 -11.91 -2.00
N VAL A 40 -7.48 -13.21 -1.83
CA VAL A 40 -6.13 -13.70 -1.53
C VAL A 40 -5.20 -13.58 -2.75
N GLY A 41 -5.71 -13.74 -3.97
CA GLY A 41 -4.94 -13.53 -5.20
C GLY A 41 -4.37 -12.10 -5.30
N PRO A 42 -5.22 -11.06 -5.24
CA PRO A 42 -4.78 -9.66 -5.26
C PRO A 42 -3.85 -9.28 -4.12
N ILE A 43 -4.14 -9.71 -2.88
CA ILE A 43 -3.37 -9.33 -1.68
C ILE A 43 -1.93 -9.86 -1.74
N ARG A 44 -1.72 -11.08 -2.24
CA ARG A 44 -0.37 -11.63 -2.42
C ARG A 44 0.46 -10.82 -3.41
N GLY A 45 -0.15 -10.33 -4.49
CA GLY A 45 0.52 -9.45 -5.47
C GLY A 45 0.88 -8.09 -4.88
N LEU A 46 -0.06 -7.49 -4.14
CA LEU A 46 0.12 -6.20 -3.47
C LEU A 46 1.25 -6.22 -2.45
N GLY A 47 1.37 -7.29 -1.65
CA GLY A 47 2.43 -7.40 -0.64
C GLY A 47 3.83 -7.33 -1.25
N ARG A 48 4.06 -7.98 -2.39
CA ARG A 48 5.35 -7.93 -3.10
C ARG A 48 5.62 -6.56 -3.70
N TYR A 49 4.62 -5.95 -4.34
CA TYR A 49 4.73 -4.61 -4.90
C TYR A 49 5.04 -3.56 -3.82
N LEU A 50 4.32 -3.61 -2.70
CA LEU A 50 4.54 -2.72 -1.57
C LEU A 50 5.92 -2.95 -0.93
N GLY A 51 6.34 -4.22 -0.80
CA GLY A 51 7.67 -4.56 -0.30
C GLY A 51 8.79 -3.96 -1.15
N PHE A 52 8.74 -4.14 -2.48
CA PHE A 52 9.71 -3.52 -3.38
C PHE A 52 9.61 -1.99 -3.41
N GLY A 53 8.40 -1.44 -3.30
CA GLY A 53 8.18 -0.01 -3.17
C GLY A 53 8.86 0.58 -1.94
N LEU A 54 8.67 -0.04 -0.77
CA LEU A 54 9.27 0.39 0.49
C LEU A 54 10.80 0.24 0.49
N ALA A 55 11.32 -0.88 -0.04
CA ALA A 55 12.76 -1.06 -0.18
C ALA A 55 13.36 0.01 -1.13
N GLY A 56 12.65 0.30 -2.22
CA GLY A 56 13.01 1.37 -3.16
C GLY A 56 13.03 2.74 -2.49
N THR A 57 11.99 3.12 -1.74
CA THR A 57 11.93 4.43 -1.08
C THR A 57 13.05 4.63 -0.08
N VAL A 58 13.40 3.59 0.69
CA VAL A 58 14.54 3.64 1.62
C VAL A 58 15.86 3.84 0.85
N CYS A 59 16.06 3.10 -0.23
CA CYS A 59 17.25 3.26 -1.08
C CYS A 59 17.36 4.67 -1.67
N PHE A 60 16.24 5.21 -2.20
CA PHE A 60 16.17 6.57 -2.75
C PHE A 60 16.41 7.63 -1.69
N ALA A 61 15.85 7.48 -0.48
CA ALA A 61 16.07 8.42 0.62
C ALA A 61 17.56 8.49 1.02
N VAL A 62 18.22 7.34 1.10
CA VAL A 62 19.66 7.29 1.38
C VAL A 62 20.47 7.94 0.26
N ALA A 63 20.15 7.62 -1.00
CA ALA A 63 20.81 8.22 -2.16
C ALA A 63 20.65 9.75 -2.21
N GLU A 64 19.47 10.27 -1.90
CA GLU A 64 19.17 11.70 -1.83
C GLU A 64 20.04 12.41 -0.77
N VAL A 65 20.14 11.84 0.44
CA VAL A 65 21.01 12.40 1.49
C VAL A 65 22.46 12.47 1.02
N PHE A 66 22.99 11.38 0.45
CA PHE A 66 24.37 11.37 -0.05
C PHE A 66 24.60 12.34 -1.21
N LEU A 67 23.61 12.52 -2.09
CA LEU A 67 23.69 13.46 -3.19
C LEU A 67 23.76 14.90 -2.69
N VAL A 68 22.90 15.27 -1.72
CA VAL A 68 22.93 16.61 -1.09
C VAL A 68 24.26 16.85 -0.37
N LEU A 69 24.72 15.87 0.42
CA LEU A 69 26.02 15.96 1.09
C LEU A 69 27.16 16.08 0.09
N GLY A 70 27.11 15.35 -1.03
CA GLY A 70 28.07 15.43 -2.11
C GLY A 70 28.14 16.81 -2.74
N VAL A 71 26.98 17.42 -3.04
CA VAL A 71 26.90 18.79 -3.58
C VAL A 71 27.53 19.79 -2.61
N VAL A 72 27.15 19.74 -1.33
CA VAL A 72 27.72 20.61 -0.29
C VAL A 72 29.22 20.40 -0.17
N ARG A 73 29.68 19.15 -0.17
CA ARG A 73 31.08 18.78 0.00
C ARG A 73 31.94 19.24 -1.17
N VAL A 74 31.47 19.08 -2.40
CA VAL A 74 32.14 19.59 -3.60
C VAL A 74 32.27 21.10 -3.50
N LEU A 75 31.17 21.80 -3.23
CA LEU A 75 31.16 23.26 -3.19
C LEU A 75 32.08 23.82 -2.09
N GLN A 76 32.17 23.14 -0.95
CA GLN A 76 33.13 23.45 0.11
C GLN A 76 34.58 23.08 -0.26
N SER A 77 34.80 22.05 -1.08
CA SER A 77 36.16 21.59 -1.46
C SER A 77 36.82 22.44 -2.54
N VAL A 78 36.05 23.02 -3.46
CA VAL A 78 36.61 23.81 -4.58
C VAL A 78 36.78 25.28 -4.25
N THR A 79 36.14 25.78 -3.20
CA THR A 79 36.05 27.22 -2.94
C THR A 79 36.42 27.53 -1.49
N SER A 80 37.69 27.88 -1.26
CA SER A 80 38.14 28.51 0.00
C SER A 80 37.52 29.90 0.22
N THR A 81 36.92 30.50 -0.83
CA THR A 81 36.21 31.80 -0.78
C THR A 81 34.94 31.78 0.08
N PHE A 82 34.41 30.61 0.45
CA PHE A 82 33.26 30.51 1.36
C PHE A 82 33.64 30.56 2.84
N GLU A 83 34.93 30.64 3.17
CA GLU A 83 35.41 30.87 4.53
C GLU A 83 35.21 32.35 4.91
N GLY A 84 34.16 32.64 5.70
CA GLY A 84 33.80 33.99 6.14
C GLY A 84 32.34 34.34 5.88
N SER A 85 32.07 35.52 5.33
CA SER A 85 30.71 36.07 5.11
C SER A 85 29.84 35.27 4.13
N PHE A 86 30.43 34.38 3.32
CA PHE A 86 29.71 33.53 2.35
C PHE A 86 29.56 32.07 2.81
N SER A 87 29.81 31.77 4.08
CA SER A 87 29.67 30.42 4.65
C SER A 87 28.25 29.82 4.55
N PHE A 88 27.23 30.65 4.31
CA PHE A 88 25.86 30.23 4.11
C PHE A 88 25.58 29.63 2.72
N VAL A 89 26.42 29.92 1.71
CA VAL A 89 26.19 29.54 0.30
C VAL A 89 26.12 28.01 0.10
N PRO A 90 27.01 27.19 0.70
CA PRO A 90 26.91 25.74 0.61
C PRO A 90 25.60 25.17 1.17
N TYR A 91 25.10 25.75 2.27
CA TYR A 91 23.84 25.31 2.87
C TYR A 91 22.63 25.72 2.03
N LEU A 92 22.67 26.89 1.41
CA LEU A 92 21.65 27.33 0.46
C LEU A 92 21.63 26.42 -0.78
N ALA A 93 22.80 26.05 -1.31
CA ALA A 93 22.91 25.10 -2.42
C ALA A 93 22.35 23.71 -2.05
N GLY A 94 22.64 23.21 -0.84
CA GLY A 94 22.03 21.98 -0.32
C GLY A 94 20.51 22.08 -0.25
N THR A 95 19.98 23.21 0.24
CA THR A 95 18.53 23.47 0.31
C THR A 95 17.90 23.49 -1.08
N THR A 96 18.53 24.15 -2.05
CA THR A 96 18.08 24.16 -3.44
C THR A 96 18.10 22.76 -4.06
N ALA A 97 19.13 21.96 -3.76
CA ALA A 97 19.22 20.57 -4.21
C ALA A 97 18.04 19.74 -3.66
N CYS A 98 17.71 19.86 -2.37
CA CYS A 98 16.54 19.19 -1.78
C CYS A 98 15.23 19.61 -2.49
N VAL A 99 15.00 20.90 -2.68
CA VAL A 99 13.80 21.41 -3.36
C VAL A 99 13.71 20.86 -4.78
N PHE A 100 14.84 20.80 -5.49
CA PHE A 100 14.91 20.26 -6.84
C PHE A 100 14.59 18.75 -6.90
N LEU A 101 15.10 17.97 -5.95
CA LEU A 101 14.81 16.53 -5.85
C LEU A 101 13.34 16.26 -5.51
N ILE A 102 12.76 17.02 -4.58
CA ILE A 102 11.33 16.97 -4.27
C ILE A 102 10.51 17.32 -5.53
N PHE A 103 10.90 18.36 -6.26
CA PHE A 103 10.24 18.75 -7.50
C PHE A 103 10.29 17.63 -8.54
N ILE A 104 11.45 17.01 -8.76
CA ILE A 104 11.61 15.87 -9.68
C ILE A 104 10.72 14.71 -9.24
N THR A 105 10.72 14.37 -7.95
CA THR A 105 9.93 13.26 -7.40
C THR A 105 8.43 13.48 -7.64
N VAL A 106 7.92 14.66 -7.31
CA VAL A 106 6.50 15.03 -7.55
C VAL A 106 6.20 15.04 -9.05
N PHE A 107 7.12 15.52 -9.87
CA PHE A 107 6.94 15.58 -11.31
C PHE A 107 6.93 14.18 -11.95
N ALA A 108 7.80 13.28 -11.50
CA ALA A 108 7.83 11.88 -11.93
C ALA A 108 6.50 11.19 -11.60
N LEU A 109 6.01 11.34 -10.36
CA LEU A 109 4.70 10.82 -9.94
C LEU A 109 3.56 11.35 -10.82
N LYS A 110 3.56 12.65 -11.11
CA LYS A 110 2.56 13.26 -12.00
C LYS A 110 2.65 12.75 -13.44
N ARG A 111 3.85 12.43 -13.94
CA ARG A 111 4.05 11.88 -15.28
C ARG A 111 3.52 10.45 -15.39
N ASP A 112 3.73 9.62 -14.38
CA ASP A 112 3.24 8.25 -14.40
C ASP A 112 1.71 8.19 -14.38
N GLY A 113 1.04 9.06 -13.60
CA GLY A 113 -0.42 9.19 -13.64
C GLY A 113 -0.98 9.59 -15.01
N LYS A 114 -0.29 10.48 -15.74
CA LYS A 114 -0.71 10.91 -17.09
C LYS A 114 -0.51 9.83 -18.16
N ARG A 115 0.45 8.92 -17.99
CA ARG A 115 0.72 7.83 -18.95
C ARG A 115 -0.42 6.80 -18.98
N HIS A 116 -1.07 6.56 -17.84
CA HIS A 116 -2.19 5.62 -17.75
C HIS A 116 -3.55 6.22 -18.13
N ALA A 117 -3.67 7.54 -18.19
CA ALA A 117 -4.91 8.22 -18.59
C ALA A 117 -5.08 8.36 -20.11
N ASN A 118 -4.00 8.22 -20.88
CA ASN A 118 -3.98 8.38 -22.34
C ASN A 118 -3.79 7.04 -23.10
N GLY A 119 -3.89 5.90 -22.41
CA GLY A 119 -3.74 4.56 -22.98
C GLY A 119 -5.06 3.78 -23.00
#